data_AF-A0A0B8P4U1-F1
#
_entry.id   AF-A0A0B8P4U1-F1
#
_cell.length_a   1.000
_cell.length_b   1.000
_cell.length_c   1.000
_cell.angle_alpha   90.00
_cell.angle_beta   90.00
_cell.angle_gamma   90.00
#
_symmetry.space_group_name_H-M   'P 1'
#
loop_
_entity.id
_entity.type
_entity.pdbx_description
1 polymer ?
#
loop_
_entity_poly.entity_id
_entity_poly.type
_entity_poly.pdbx_seq_one_letter_code
_entity_poly.pdbx_strand_id
1 'polypeptide(L)'
;MLDTMLWKQIFTQFHFIRPLWLMAFVPLAVVIYLRFKDDSEGGWQNQLPEHLKKALTIEDQGWRKQLPLKVLVVVTSLATLVCAGPTWQRAPSPFGEDKASLVVMLDANSSMLEKDVAPDRLARAKQKIRDLLSLRQGGKTALIAYAGSSHLAMPLTKDSQVFVPFLNAIEPGVMPVEGKRPESAIQLLDEQLSGSEASTVLLVTDGMPPSSLEAMSEYFASGSNQLLILAMGNPEFNANSPLDLNSLQQLASEVSGRVQLVTIDNQDINQINTWVERHMQINGDTVMPWQDMGYIVLFPIAVLLLLWFRKGWLVQWCLVGAVLVGSVMPQQVMAQPVKSVAEEAPLEQVSNWDRAWQSWLDIWFTRDQQGQYLFDNQQYLEAAKRYQDLCTAVLLTTMPENTSSLMLSL
;
A
#
# COMPACT_ATOMS: atom_id res chain seq x y z
N MET A 1 17.37 9.08 30.18
CA MET A 1 18.19 7.87 30.01
C MET A 1 18.16 7.55 28.53
N LEU A 2 19.32 7.50 27.86
CA LEU A 2 19.37 7.02 26.47
C LEU A 2 19.04 5.53 26.50
N ASP A 3 17.92 5.14 25.89
CA ASP A 3 17.51 3.72 25.82
C ASP A 3 18.60 2.92 25.11
N THR A 4 19.34 2.13 25.87
CA THR A 4 20.38 1.23 25.36
C THR A 4 19.82 0.22 24.37
N MET A 5 18.54 -0.13 24.51
CA MET A 5 17.79 -0.97 23.57
C MET A 5 17.62 -0.33 22.19
N LEU A 6 17.33 0.97 22.13
CA LEU A 6 17.17 1.71 20.88
C LEU A 6 18.46 1.73 20.07
N TRP A 7 19.58 2.02 20.73
CA TRP A 7 20.89 2.02 20.09
C TRP A 7 21.28 0.64 19.58
N LYS A 8 21.02 -0.42 20.37
CA LYS A 8 21.27 -1.79 19.95
C LYS A 8 20.49 -2.14 18.67
N GLN A 9 19.21 -1.76 18.62
CA GLN A 9 18.36 -1.98 17.45
C GLN A 9 18.86 -1.22 16.21
N ILE A 10 19.28 0.03 16.36
CA ILE A 10 19.84 0.83 15.27
C ILE A 10 21.07 0.13 14.68
N PHE A 11 22.03 -0.29 15.51
CA PHE A 11 23.24 -0.93 15.03
C PHE A 11 23.00 -2.33 14.44
N THR A 12 22.05 -3.10 14.94
CA THR A 12 21.79 -4.46 14.40
C THR A 12 21.00 -4.44 13.10
N GLN A 13 20.13 -3.44 12.89
CA GLN A 13 19.25 -3.36 11.72
C GLN A 13 19.76 -2.40 10.62
N PHE A 14 20.88 -1.71 10.87
CA PHE A 14 21.42 -0.74 9.92
C PHE A 14 21.88 -1.37 8.61
N HIS A 15 21.30 -0.93 7.50
CA HIS A 15 21.78 -1.24 6.14
C HIS A 15 21.34 -0.15 5.15
N PHE A 16 21.71 -0.31 3.88
CA PHE A 16 21.33 0.59 2.80
C PHE A 16 20.26 -0.06 1.93
N ILE A 17 19.16 0.65 1.65
CA ILE A 17 18.08 0.18 0.78
C ILE A 17 18.58 0.07 -0.67
N ARG A 18 19.48 0.98 -1.09
CA ARG A 18 19.97 1.09 -2.47
C ARG A 18 21.51 1.11 -2.50
N PRO A 19 22.19 0.00 -2.15
CA PRO A 19 23.64 -0.01 -1.97
C PRO A 19 24.42 0.33 -3.25
N LEU A 20 23.80 0.16 -4.43
CA LEU A 20 24.42 0.51 -5.73
C LEU A 20 24.81 2.00 -5.83
N TRP A 21 24.14 2.90 -5.10
CA TRP A 21 24.52 4.32 -5.07
C TRP A 21 25.91 4.55 -4.47
N LEU A 22 26.42 3.64 -3.63
CA LEU A 22 27.79 3.74 -3.09
C LEU A 22 28.86 3.68 -4.19
N MET A 23 28.54 3.13 -5.38
CA MET A 23 29.46 3.18 -6.52
C MET A 23 29.74 4.61 -7.00
N ALA A 24 28.91 5.60 -6.65
CA ALA A 24 29.17 7.01 -6.96
C ALA A 24 30.42 7.56 -6.24
N PHE A 25 30.93 6.88 -5.22
CA PHE A 25 32.24 7.22 -4.63
C PHE A 25 33.42 6.97 -5.58
N VAL A 26 33.29 6.05 -6.55
CA VAL A 26 34.34 5.75 -7.53
C VAL A 26 34.63 6.95 -8.46
N PRO A 27 33.65 7.52 -9.20
CA PRO A 27 33.90 8.70 -10.00
C PRO A 27 34.31 9.92 -9.14
N LEU A 28 33.78 10.05 -7.92
CA LEU A 28 34.22 11.08 -6.98
C LEU A 28 35.72 10.95 -6.65
N ALA A 29 36.20 9.75 -6.36
CA ALA A 29 37.61 9.48 -6.10
C ALA A 29 38.49 9.76 -7.33
N VAL A 30 38.02 9.42 -8.54
CA VAL A 30 38.71 9.74 -9.80
C VAL A 30 38.87 11.25 -9.99
N VAL A 31 37.81 12.04 -9.76
CA VAL A 31 37.87 13.51 -9.86
C VAL A 31 38.85 14.10 -8.84
N ILE A 32 38.86 13.59 -7.60
CA ILE A 32 39.80 14.01 -6.56
C ILE A 32 41.24 13.67 -6.99
N TYR A 33 41.49 12.47 -7.50
CA TYR A 33 42.81 12.02 -7.96
C TYR A 33 43.34 12.87 -9.12
N LEU A 34 42.53 13.10 -10.16
CA LEU A 34 42.91 13.96 -11.30
C LEU A 34 43.24 15.38 -10.84
N ARG A 35 42.47 15.92 -9.88
CA ARG A 35 42.73 17.27 -9.36
C ARG A 35 43.99 17.36 -8.51
N PHE A 36 44.31 16.34 -7.71
CA PHE A 36 45.58 16.29 -6.99
C PHE A 36 46.77 16.21 -7.94
N LYS A 37 46.61 15.54 -9.09
CA LYS A 37 47.64 15.48 -10.13
C LYS A 37 47.87 16.85 -10.78
N ASP A 38 46.80 17.56 -11.15
CA ASP A 38 46.88 18.91 -11.74
C ASP A 38 47.46 19.96 -10.77
N ASP A 39 47.14 19.88 -9.47
CA ASP A 39 47.72 20.79 -8.46
C ASP A 39 49.23 20.51 -8.24
N SER A 40 49.71 19.29 -8.53
CA SER A 40 51.12 18.88 -8.37
C SER A 40 51.97 19.25 -9.59
N GLU A 41 51.38 19.15 -10.78
CA GLU A 41 51.99 19.54 -12.04
C GLU A 41 51.62 21.00 -12.33
N GLY A 42 52.39 21.96 -11.81
CA GLY A 42 52.28 23.41 -12.11
C GLY A 42 52.58 23.76 -13.59
N GLY A 43 51.97 23.03 -14.52
CA GLY A 43 52.47 22.75 -15.86
C GLY A 43 52.60 23.97 -16.76
N TRP A 44 51.76 25.00 -16.57
CA TRP A 44 51.82 26.24 -17.36
C TRP A 44 52.43 27.42 -16.57
N GLN A 45 52.29 27.41 -15.24
CA GLN A 45 52.82 28.46 -14.35
C GLN A 45 54.32 28.35 -14.09
N ASN A 46 54.94 27.20 -14.39
CA ASN A 46 56.39 27.02 -14.38
C ASN A 46 57.06 27.40 -15.72
N GLN A 47 56.28 27.64 -16.78
CA GLN A 47 56.77 28.08 -18.08
C GLN A 47 56.72 29.61 -18.25
N LEU A 48 56.10 30.33 -17.30
CA LEU A 48 55.97 31.78 -17.31
C LEU A 48 57.13 32.46 -16.55
N PRO A 49 57.73 33.53 -17.10
CA PRO A 49 58.71 34.35 -16.39
C PRO A 49 58.18 34.86 -15.04
N GLU A 50 59.00 34.85 -13.99
CA GLU A 50 58.58 35.19 -12.60
C GLU A 50 57.87 36.54 -12.47
N HIS A 51 58.30 37.54 -13.24
CA HIS A 51 57.72 38.89 -13.20
C HIS A 51 56.28 38.96 -13.74
N LEU A 52 55.93 38.13 -14.74
CA LEU A 52 54.57 38.01 -15.27
C LEU A 52 53.70 37.14 -14.35
N LYS A 53 54.29 36.09 -13.76
CA LYS A 53 53.61 35.25 -12.77
C LYS A 53 53.11 36.10 -11.60
N LYS A 54 53.96 36.93 -11.00
CA LYS A 54 53.61 37.78 -9.86
C LYS A 54 52.53 38.84 -10.15
N ALA A 55 52.41 39.30 -11.40
CA ALA A 55 51.43 40.30 -11.81
C ALA A 55 50.07 39.69 -12.24
N LEU A 56 50.07 38.44 -12.73
CA LEU A 56 48.89 37.75 -13.24
C LEU A 56 48.29 36.75 -12.23
N THR A 57 49.08 36.25 -11.28
CA THR A 57 48.55 35.45 -10.18
C THR A 57 48.23 36.35 -9.01
N ILE A 58 46.95 36.56 -8.74
CA ILE A 58 46.48 36.99 -7.42
C ILE A 58 46.96 35.91 -6.45
N GLU A 59 47.79 36.31 -5.49
CA GLU A 59 48.40 35.44 -4.49
C GLU A 59 47.33 34.97 -3.47
N ASP A 60 46.31 34.24 -3.94
CA ASP A 60 45.37 33.53 -3.08
C ASP A 60 46.05 32.25 -2.56
N GLN A 61 47.12 32.44 -1.78
CA GLN A 61 47.72 31.37 -1.00
C GLN A 61 46.85 31.09 0.22
N GLY A 62 46.35 29.85 0.32
CA GLY A 62 45.84 29.32 1.57
C GLY A 62 44.69 28.34 1.43
N TRP A 63 44.39 27.69 2.57
CA TRP A 63 43.28 26.76 2.81
C TRP A 63 41.93 27.20 2.20
N ARG A 64 41.72 28.52 2.02
CA ARG A 64 40.52 29.13 1.44
C ARG A 64 40.34 28.86 -0.06
N LYS A 65 41.41 28.66 -0.84
CA LYS A 65 41.33 28.35 -2.29
C LYS A 65 40.70 26.97 -2.56
N GLN A 66 40.95 26.01 -1.69
CA GLN A 66 40.41 24.64 -1.80
C GLN A 66 39.11 24.45 -1.02
N LEU A 67 38.63 25.47 -0.28
CA LEU A 67 37.42 25.36 0.54
C LEU A 67 36.18 24.97 -0.29
N PRO A 68 35.91 25.57 -1.47
CA PRO A 68 34.75 25.20 -2.28
C PRO A 68 34.81 23.74 -2.76
N LEU A 69 36.00 23.24 -3.10
CA LEU A 69 36.17 21.84 -3.48
C LEU A 69 35.93 20.90 -2.29
N LYS A 70 36.52 21.21 -1.12
CA LYS A 70 36.34 20.39 0.09
C LYS A 70 34.86 20.32 0.48
N VAL A 71 34.16 21.47 0.42
CA VAL A 71 32.71 21.52 0.67
C VAL A 71 31.94 20.72 -0.39
N LEU A 72 32.28 20.84 -1.68
CA LEU A 72 31.67 20.03 -2.74
C LEU A 72 31.85 18.52 -2.50
N VAL A 73 33.04 18.07 -2.12
CA VAL A 73 33.33 16.65 -1.81
C VAL A 73 32.50 16.19 -0.62
N VAL A 74 32.40 16.99 0.44
CA VAL A 74 31.57 16.67 1.61
C VAL A 74 30.09 16.58 1.23
N VAL A 75 29.57 17.57 0.50
CA VAL A 75 28.16 17.60 0.06
C VAL A 75 27.83 16.43 -0.86
N THR A 76 28.69 16.13 -1.84
CA THR A 76 28.49 15.00 -2.77
C THR A 76 28.60 13.65 -2.06
N SER A 77 29.49 13.51 -1.07
CA SER A 77 29.58 12.31 -0.23
C SER A 77 28.33 12.11 0.61
N LEU A 78 27.83 13.17 1.26
CA LEU A 78 26.59 13.12 2.03
C LEU A 78 25.39 12.84 1.13
N ALA A 79 25.31 13.46 -0.05
CA ALA A 79 24.25 13.21 -1.02
C ALA A 79 24.27 11.75 -1.51
N THR A 80 25.46 11.19 -1.74
CA THR A 80 25.61 9.77 -2.12
C THR A 80 25.08 8.85 -1.02
N LEU A 81 25.37 9.16 0.26
CA LEU A 81 24.83 8.42 1.39
C LEU A 81 23.30 8.54 1.46
N VAL A 82 22.74 9.73 1.26
CA VAL A 82 21.28 9.93 1.19
C VAL A 82 20.66 9.08 0.09
N CYS A 83 21.23 9.08 -1.12
CA CYS A 83 20.72 8.30 -2.24
C CYS A 83 20.85 6.78 -2.03
N ALA A 84 21.85 6.33 -1.27
CA ALA A 84 21.99 4.94 -0.86
C ALA A 84 20.88 4.49 0.11
N GLY A 85 20.19 5.45 0.75
CA GLY A 85 19.02 5.21 1.60
C GLY A 85 19.38 4.46 2.88
N PRO A 86 20.06 5.09 3.85
CA PRO A 86 20.36 4.45 5.12
C PRO A 86 19.06 4.18 5.87
N THR A 87 18.90 2.97 6.38
CA THR A 87 17.71 2.56 7.11
C THR A 87 18.06 1.77 8.35
N TRP A 88 17.25 1.94 9.39
CA TRP A 88 17.33 1.23 10.67
C TRP A 88 15.94 1.07 11.31
N GLN A 89 14.88 1.43 10.59
CA GLN A 89 13.50 1.41 11.05
C GLN A 89 12.58 0.99 9.90
N ARG A 90 11.57 0.19 10.22
CA ARG A 90 10.48 -0.18 9.30
C ARG A 90 9.27 0.71 9.54
N ALA A 91 8.50 0.96 8.49
CA ALA A 91 7.25 1.69 8.57
C ALA A 91 6.11 0.88 7.96
N PRO A 92 4.89 0.96 8.51
CA PRO A 92 3.73 0.32 7.88
C PRO A 92 3.49 0.96 6.51
N SER A 93 3.20 0.15 5.49
CA SER A 93 2.85 0.66 4.17
C SER A 93 1.60 1.56 4.25
N PRO A 94 1.61 2.73 3.60
CA PRO A 94 0.44 3.62 3.56
C PRO A 94 -0.75 3.00 2.81
N PHE A 95 -0.55 1.90 2.07
CA PHE A 95 -1.57 1.24 1.26
C PHE A 95 -2.37 0.15 2.01
N GLY A 96 -2.19 0.00 3.33
CA GLY A 96 -2.99 -0.94 4.14
C GLY A 96 -2.80 -2.42 3.79
N GLU A 97 -1.85 -2.73 2.90
CA GLU A 97 -1.55 -4.09 2.46
C GLU A 97 -0.87 -4.92 3.56
N ASP A 98 -0.29 -4.22 4.53
CA ASP A 98 0.42 -4.78 5.68
C ASP A 98 -0.51 -4.77 6.89
N LYS A 99 -1.61 -5.52 6.88
CA LYS A 99 -2.39 -5.78 8.10
C LYS A 99 -2.53 -7.28 8.25
N ALA A 100 -2.33 -7.78 9.47
CA ALA A 100 -2.43 -9.21 9.78
C ALA A 100 -3.78 -9.78 9.28
N SER A 101 -3.73 -10.99 8.73
CA SER A 101 -4.93 -11.72 8.30
C SER A 101 -5.82 -11.94 9.51
N LEU A 102 -7.10 -11.60 9.39
CA LEU A 102 -8.10 -11.79 10.45
C LEU A 102 -9.13 -12.81 9.97
N VAL A 103 -9.37 -13.86 10.75
CA VAL A 103 -10.50 -14.76 10.50
C VAL A 103 -11.54 -14.55 11.59
N VAL A 104 -12.73 -14.12 11.21
CA VAL A 104 -13.85 -13.97 12.13
C VAL A 104 -14.64 -15.27 12.15
N MET A 105 -14.71 -15.92 13.31
CA MET A 105 -15.58 -17.05 13.58
C MET A 105 -16.83 -16.55 14.31
N LEU A 106 -17.97 -16.54 13.63
CA LEU A 106 -19.23 -16.06 14.18
C LEU A 106 -20.12 -17.23 14.59
N ASP A 107 -20.49 -17.27 15.88
CA ASP A 107 -21.51 -18.20 16.38
C ASP A 107 -22.89 -17.81 15.81
N ALA A 108 -23.53 -18.76 15.15
CA ALA A 108 -24.85 -18.65 14.56
C ALA A 108 -25.85 -19.65 15.20
N ASN A 109 -25.70 -19.95 16.49
CA ASN A 109 -26.66 -20.75 17.25
C ASN A 109 -27.82 -19.89 17.79
N SER A 110 -28.93 -20.53 18.20
CA SER A 110 -30.11 -19.91 18.78
C SER A 110 -29.85 -19.11 20.07
N SER A 111 -28.83 -19.47 20.86
CA SER A 111 -28.43 -18.69 22.05
C SER A 111 -27.94 -17.28 21.72
N MET A 112 -27.50 -17.05 20.47
CA MET A 112 -27.13 -15.73 19.98
C MET A 112 -28.36 -14.85 19.65
N LEU A 113 -29.57 -15.37 19.74
CA LEU A 113 -30.82 -14.59 19.60
C LEU A 113 -31.34 -14.04 20.95
N GLU A 114 -30.62 -14.28 22.04
CA GLU A 114 -30.93 -13.69 23.34
C GLU A 114 -30.84 -12.16 23.30
N LYS A 115 -31.72 -11.49 24.05
CA LYS A 115 -31.92 -10.03 24.04
C LYS A 115 -31.31 -9.32 25.25
N ASP A 116 -30.39 -9.97 25.94
CA ASP A 116 -29.61 -9.37 27.03
C ASP A 116 -28.67 -8.26 26.55
N VAL A 117 -28.33 -8.28 25.25
CA VAL A 117 -27.65 -7.19 24.55
C VAL A 117 -28.52 -6.76 23.36
N ALA A 118 -28.90 -5.48 23.32
CA ALA A 118 -29.82 -4.99 22.30
C ALA A 118 -29.18 -4.90 20.89
N PRO A 119 -29.93 -5.24 19.82
CA PRO A 119 -31.30 -5.79 19.82
C PRO A 119 -31.35 -7.30 20.16
N ASP A 120 -30.33 -8.04 19.74
CA ASP A 120 -29.98 -9.39 20.18
C ASP A 120 -28.46 -9.58 20.02
N ARG A 121 -27.89 -10.63 20.63
CA ARG A 121 -26.44 -10.88 20.60
C ARG A 121 -25.90 -10.99 19.16
N LEU A 122 -26.57 -11.68 18.25
CA LEU A 122 -26.12 -11.89 16.88
C LEU A 122 -26.11 -10.59 16.07
N ALA A 123 -27.19 -9.82 16.12
CA ALA A 123 -27.29 -8.52 15.47
C ALA A 123 -26.23 -7.55 16.02
N ARG A 124 -25.99 -7.58 17.34
CA ARG A 124 -24.92 -6.81 17.96
C ARG A 124 -23.55 -7.27 17.48
N ALA A 125 -23.29 -8.58 17.41
CA ALA A 125 -22.05 -9.14 16.88
C ALA A 125 -21.80 -8.68 15.44
N LYS A 126 -22.81 -8.77 14.56
CA LYS A 126 -22.73 -8.27 13.18
C LYS A 126 -22.42 -6.78 13.12
N GLN A 127 -23.00 -5.96 14.00
CA GLN A 127 -22.65 -4.54 14.10
C GLN A 127 -21.18 -4.35 14.48
N LYS A 128 -20.73 -5.03 15.55
CA LYS A 128 -19.36 -4.96 16.05
C LYS A 128 -18.32 -5.39 15.02
N ILE A 129 -18.60 -6.44 14.25
CA ILE A 129 -17.74 -6.89 13.16
C ILE A 129 -17.67 -5.82 12.05
N ARG A 130 -18.78 -5.18 11.69
CA ARG A 130 -18.78 -4.06 10.72
C ARG A 130 -17.93 -2.88 11.20
N ASP A 131 -18.09 -2.52 12.47
CA ASP A 131 -17.30 -1.44 13.08
C ASP A 131 -15.81 -1.80 13.07
N LEU A 132 -15.45 -3.05 13.37
CA LEU A 132 -14.07 -3.55 13.29
C LEU A 132 -13.51 -3.46 11.86
N LEU A 133 -14.27 -3.89 10.85
CA LEU A 133 -13.86 -3.79 9.44
C LEU A 133 -13.62 -2.33 9.02
N SER A 134 -14.46 -1.41 9.50
CA SER A 134 -14.32 0.03 9.20
C SER A 134 -13.05 0.63 9.78
N LEU A 135 -12.66 0.23 11.00
CA LEU A 135 -11.43 0.65 11.66
C LEU A 135 -10.19 0.05 10.99
N ARG A 136 -10.32 -1.19 10.51
CA ARG A 136 -9.21 -1.93 9.89
C ARG A 136 -8.84 -1.48 8.49
N GLN A 137 -9.59 -0.60 7.82
CA GLN A 137 -9.23 0.06 6.54
C GLN A 137 -8.21 -0.71 5.67
N GLY A 138 -8.62 -1.85 5.07
CA GLY A 138 -7.80 -2.60 4.09
C GLY A 138 -7.16 -3.91 4.55
N GLY A 139 -7.31 -4.33 5.81
CA GLY A 139 -6.81 -5.62 6.27
C GLY A 139 -7.62 -6.82 5.75
N LYS A 140 -6.93 -7.88 5.31
CA LYS A 140 -7.57 -9.11 4.83
C LYS A 140 -8.39 -9.75 5.95
N THR A 141 -9.70 -9.91 5.72
CA THR A 141 -10.62 -10.53 6.68
C THR A 141 -11.43 -11.65 6.02
N ALA A 142 -11.50 -12.80 6.67
CA ALA A 142 -12.34 -13.93 6.29
C ALA A 142 -13.49 -14.09 7.29
N LEU A 143 -14.56 -14.75 6.87
CA LEU A 143 -15.74 -15.01 7.69
C LEU A 143 -16.07 -16.50 7.66
N ILE A 144 -16.09 -17.10 8.84
CA ILE A 144 -16.58 -18.46 9.06
C ILE A 144 -17.81 -18.34 9.97
N ALA A 145 -18.92 -18.91 9.54
CA ALA A 145 -20.11 -19.07 10.36
C ALA A 145 -20.12 -20.48 10.93
N TYR A 146 -20.43 -20.63 12.23
CA TYR A 146 -20.51 -21.94 12.85
C TYR A 146 -21.73 -22.09 13.76
N ALA A 147 -22.22 -23.32 13.86
CA ALA A 147 -23.25 -23.77 14.81
C ALA A 147 -22.91 -25.23 15.16
N GLY A 148 -23.75 -26.22 14.83
CA GLY A 148 -23.39 -27.64 14.90
C GLY A 148 -22.44 -28.10 13.78
N SER A 149 -22.32 -27.30 12.72
CA SER A 149 -21.34 -27.42 11.62
C SER A 149 -20.76 -26.05 11.29
N SER A 150 -19.59 -26.00 10.65
CA SER A 150 -18.92 -24.76 10.23
C SER A 150 -18.85 -24.63 8.71
N HIS A 151 -19.01 -23.41 8.21
CA HIS A 151 -18.97 -23.10 6.78
C HIS A 151 -18.21 -21.79 6.53
N LEU A 152 -17.40 -21.77 5.47
CA LEU A 152 -16.72 -20.56 5.00
C LEU A 152 -17.74 -19.68 4.27
N ALA A 153 -18.09 -18.54 4.86
CA ALA A 153 -19.00 -17.58 4.25
C ALA A 153 -18.28 -16.59 3.32
N MET A 154 -17.05 -16.20 3.68
CA MET A 154 -16.22 -15.29 2.89
C MET A 154 -14.74 -15.68 3.04
N PRO A 155 -14.00 -15.99 1.95
CA PRO A 155 -12.56 -16.16 2.01
C PRO A 155 -11.86 -14.83 2.37
N LEU A 156 -10.57 -14.87 2.69
CA LEU A 156 -9.79 -13.67 3.00
C LEU A 156 -9.91 -12.61 1.89
N THR A 157 -10.55 -11.48 2.22
CA THR A 157 -10.73 -10.33 1.31
C THR A 157 -10.36 -9.02 1.99
N LYS A 158 -9.86 -8.06 1.22
CA LYS A 158 -9.66 -6.67 1.67
C LYS A 158 -10.93 -5.81 1.47
N ASP A 159 -11.88 -6.30 0.68
CA ASP A 159 -13.08 -5.55 0.31
C ASP A 159 -14.19 -5.74 1.34
N SER A 160 -14.38 -4.73 2.20
CA SER A 160 -15.44 -4.73 3.20
C SER A 160 -16.83 -4.58 2.58
N GLN A 161 -16.97 -3.97 1.40
CA GLN A 161 -18.26 -3.82 0.74
C GLN A 161 -18.79 -5.17 0.24
N VAL A 162 -17.89 -6.06 -0.17
CA VAL A 162 -18.23 -7.45 -0.50
C VAL A 162 -18.46 -8.29 0.75
N PHE A 163 -17.71 -8.06 1.84
CA PHE A 163 -17.86 -8.81 3.09
C PHE A 163 -19.23 -8.60 3.77
N VAL A 164 -19.70 -7.35 3.84
CA VAL A 164 -20.87 -6.96 4.66
C VAL A 164 -22.17 -7.70 4.26
N PRO A 165 -22.52 -7.86 2.97
CA PRO A 165 -23.69 -8.65 2.58
C PRO A 165 -23.67 -10.09 3.10
N PHE A 166 -22.52 -10.78 3.06
CA PHE A 166 -22.39 -12.15 3.55
C PHE A 166 -22.52 -12.21 5.07
N LEU A 167 -21.93 -11.24 5.79
CA LEU A 167 -22.12 -11.12 7.23
C LEU A 167 -23.59 -10.92 7.61
N ASN A 168 -24.31 -10.08 6.87
CA ASN A 168 -25.71 -9.80 7.14
C ASN A 168 -26.60 -11.03 6.93
N ALA A 169 -26.27 -11.89 5.97
CA ALA A 169 -27.02 -13.11 5.64
C ALA A 169 -26.89 -14.25 6.68
N ILE A 170 -25.93 -14.17 7.61
CA ILE A 170 -25.73 -15.23 8.62
C ILE A 170 -26.83 -15.21 9.66
N GLU A 171 -27.67 -16.23 9.70
CA GLU A 171 -28.71 -16.40 10.72
C GLU A 171 -28.79 -17.87 11.12
N PRO A 172 -29.25 -18.20 12.34
CA PRO A 172 -29.30 -19.59 12.79
C PRO A 172 -30.09 -20.52 11.86
N GLY A 173 -31.16 -20.02 11.23
CA GLY A 173 -31.97 -20.80 10.30
C GLY A 173 -31.28 -21.16 8.97
N VAL A 174 -30.15 -20.51 8.63
CA VAL A 174 -29.35 -20.85 7.44
C VAL A 174 -28.36 -21.98 7.74
N MET A 175 -28.07 -22.25 9.02
CA MET A 175 -27.10 -23.26 9.43
C MET A 175 -27.68 -24.67 9.26
N PRO A 176 -26.99 -25.60 8.56
CA PRO A 176 -27.54 -26.94 8.28
C PRO A 176 -27.72 -27.83 9.51
N VAL A 177 -26.87 -27.64 10.53
CA VAL A 177 -26.84 -28.45 11.74
C VAL A 177 -26.89 -27.54 12.95
N GLU A 178 -27.91 -27.72 13.79
CA GLU A 178 -28.02 -27.03 15.08
C GLU A 178 -26.97 -27.54 16.08
N GLY A 179 -26.58 -26.67 17.02
CA GLY A 179 -25.59 -26.98 18.04
C GLY A 179 -24.52 -25.90 18.15
N LYS A 180 -23.47 -26.19 18.92
CA LYS A 180 -22.36 -25.27 19.17
C LYS A 180 -21.03 -26.03 19.14
N ARG A 181 -20.38 -26.03 17.97
CA ARG A 181 -19.18 -26.84 17.67
C ARG A 181 -18.12 -26.01 16.96
N PRO A 182 -17.48 -25.03 17.64
CA PRO A 182 -16.45 -24.19 17.03
C PRO A 182 -15.25 -25.02 16.51
N GLU A 183 -14.97 -26.19 17.09
CA GLU A 183 -13.90 -27.08 16.64
C GLU A 183 -14.10 -27.59 15.21
N SER A 184 -15.34 -27.59 14.71
CA SER A 184 -15.62 -27.97 13.31
C SER A 184 -15.06 -26.97 12.28
N ALA A 185 -14.65 -25.77 12.71
CA ALA A 185 -14.04 -24.76 11.85
C ALA A 185 -12.52 -24.92 11.71
N ILE A 186 -11.86 -25.78 12.49
CA ILE A 186 -10.39 -25.88 12.54
C ILE A 186 -9.78 -26.10 11.16
N GLN A 187 -10.35 -27.00 10.35
CA GLN A 187 -9.86 -27.26 8.98
C GLN A 187 -9.97 -26.01 8.09
N LEU A 188 -11.08 -25.26 8.21
CA LEU A 188 -11.28 -24.01 7.46
C LEU A 188 -10.31 -22.92 7.94
N LEU A 189 -9.99 -22.87 9.23
CA LEU A 189 -8.97 -21.97 9.76
C LEU A 189 -7.62 -22.25 9.11
N ASP A 190 -7.19 -23.51 9.08
CA ASP A 190 -5.91 -23.88 8.48
C ASP A 190 -5.84 -23.52 7.00
N GLU A 191 -6.92 -23.77 6.25
CA GLU A 191 -7.00 -23.39 4.84
C GLU A 191 -6.88 -21.86 4.65
N GLN A 192 -7.61 -21.07 5.44
CA GLN A 192 -7.60 -19.60 5.32
C GLN A 192 -6.31 -18.97 5.85
N LEU A 193 -5.67 -19.58 6.85
CA LEU A 193 -4.48 -19.04 7.51
C LEU A 193 -3.18 -19.54 6.90
N SER A 194 -3.24 -20.56 6.04
CA SER A 194 -2.09 -21.10 5.32
C SER A 194 -1.32 -19.98 4.57
N GLY A 195 -0.03 -19.87 4.85
CA GLY A 195 0.84 -18.85 4.23
C GLY A 195 0.74 -17.42 4.78
N SER A 196 -0.05 -17.18 5.84
CA SER A 196 -0.04 -15.90 6.55
C SER A 196 1.00 -15.91 7.68
N GLU A 197 1.97 -14.98 7.67
CA GLU A 197 3.01 -14.94 8.71
C GLU A 197 2.52 -14.44 10.08
N ALA A 198 1.53 -13.55 10.09
CA ALA A 198 0.86 -13.09 11.29
C ALA A 198 -0.65 -13.14 11.08
N SER A 199 -1.32 -13.97 11.87
CA SER A 199 -2.76 -14.16 11.75
C SER A 199 -3.47 -14.19 13.09
N THR A 200 -4.68 -13.63 13.10
CA THR A 200 -5.52 -13.56 14.28
C THR A 200 -6.87 -14.21 13.98
N VAL A 201 -7.34 -15.05 14.89
CA VAL A 201 -8.69 -15.59 14.89
C VAL A 201 -9.51 -14.81 15.91
N LEU A 202 -10.61 -14.21 15.46
CA LEU A 202 -11.60 -13.57 16.31
C LEU A 202 -12.81 -14.47 16.47
N LEU A 203 -12.92 -15.12 17.62
CA LEU A 203 -14.08 -15.92 18.00
C LEU A 203 -15.15 -15.03 18.60
N VAL A 204 -16.32 -14.96 17.98
CA VAL A 204 -17.47 -14.16 18.44
C VAL A 204 -18.56 -15.12 18.91
N THR A 205 -18.68 -15.27 20.23
CA THR A 205 -19.51 -16.30 20.86
C THR A 205 -19.99 -15.87 22.24
N ASP A 206 -21.04 -16.51 22.74
CA ASP A 206 -21.57 -16.37 24.10
C ASP A 206 -21.16 -17.52 25.05
N GLY A 207 -20.34 -18.46 24.57
CA GLY A 207 -19.85 -19.58 25.38
C GLY A 207 -19.38 -20.75 24.53
N MET A 208 -19.03 -21.86 25.17
CA MET A 208 -18.57 -23.07 24.47
C MET A 208 -18.76 -24.32 25.33
N PRO A 209 -19.14 -25.46 24.77
CA PRO A 209 -19.23 -26.70 25.54
C PRO A 209 -17.85 -27.26 25.91
N PRO A 210 -17.72 -28.04 27.00
CA PRO A 210 -16.43 -28.53 27.49
C PRO A 210 -15.61 -29.32 26.47
N SER A 211 -16.25 -30.15 25.63
CA SER A 211 -15.56 -30.92 24.58
C SER A 211 -14.90 -30.05 23.52
N SER A 212 -15.52 -28.90 23.21
CA SER A 212 -14.98 -27.95 22.24
C SER A 212 -13.84 -27.12 22.84
N LEU A 213 -13.85 -26.92 24.16
CA LEU A 213 -12.77 -26.22 24.86
C LEU A 213 -11.44 -26.95 24.69
N GLU A 214 -11.42 -28.25 24.93
CA GLU A 214 -10.22 -29.09 24.79
C GLU A 214 -9.69 -29.09 23.34
N ALA A 215 -10.56 -29.27 22.36
CA ALA A 215 -10.15 -29.27 20.95
C ALA A 215 -9.60 -27.90 20.48
N MET A 216 -10.23 -26.80 20.91
CA MET A 216 -9.77 -25.46 20.56
C MET A 216 -8.48 -25.10 21.30
N SER A 217 -8.31 -25.54 22.55
CA SER A 217 -7.08 -25.28 23.30
C SER A 217 -5.88 -26.02 22.70
N GLU A 218 -6.06 -27.28 22.29
CA GLU A 218 -5.03 -28.05 21.58
C GLU A 218 -4.62 -27.39 20.25
N TYR A 219 -5.59 -26.93 19.47
CA TYR A 219 -5.33 -26.24 18.20
C TYR A 219 -4.49 -24.97 18.40
N PHE A 220 -4.90 -24.08 19.30
CA PHE A 220 -4.18 -22.81 19.50
C PHE A 220 -2.90 -22.95 20.32
N ALA A 221 -2.74 -24.00 21.14
CA ALA A 221 -1.48 -24.28 21.82
C ALA A 221 -0.38 -24.76 20.88
N SER A 222 -0.75 -25.45 19.79
CA SER A 222 0.19 -25.94 18.77
C SER A 222 0.48 -24.90 17.67
N GLY A 223 -0.47 -24.00 17.39
CA GLY A 223 -0.37 -22.99 16.36
C GLY A 223 0.32 -21.68 16.80
N SER A 224 0.74 -20.88 15.82
CA SER A 224 1.25 -19.51 16.04
C SER A 224 0.18 -18.42 15.97
N ASN A 225 -1.07 -18.81 15.71
CA ASN A 225 -2.19 -17.90 15.46
C ASN A 225 -2.71 -17.30 16.77
N GLN A 226 -2.91 -15.99 16.80
CA GLN A 226 -3.49 -15.33 17.97
C GLN A 226 -4.98 -15.63 18.09
N LEU A 227 -5.44 -16.06 19.27
CA LEU A 227 -6.86 -16.14 19.59
C LEU A 227 -7.34 -14.88 20.33
N LEU A 228 -8.33 -14.21 19.76
CA LEU A 228 -9.13 -13.17 20.43
C LEU A 228 -10.58 -13.65 20.52
N ILE A 229 -11.21 -13.45 21.67
CA ILE A 229 -12.60 -13.83 21.91
C ILE A 229 -13.40 -12.57 22.21
N LEU A 230 -14.42 -12.29 21.40
CA LEU A 230 -15.45 -11.30 21.71
C LEU A 230 -16.63 -12.02 22.35
N ALA A 231 -16.72 -11.92 23.67
CA ALA A 231 -17.77 -12.54 24.48
C ALA A 231 -19.07 -11.74 24.33
N MET A 232 -20.08 -12.39 23.76
CA MET A 232 -21.38 -11.80 23.44
C MET A 232 -22.38 -12.14 24.53
N GLY A 233 -22.84 -11.13 25.27
CA GLY A 233 -23.83 -11.30 26.32
C GLY A 233 -23.59 -10.33 27.47
N ASN A 234 -24.59 -10.18 28.32
CA ASN A 234 -24.48 -9.38 29.54
C ASN A 234 -24.53 -10.31 30.77
N PRO A 235 -23.44 -10.44 31.55
CA PRO A 235 -23.38 -11.34 32.70
C PRO A 235 -24.31 -10.92 33.84
N GLU A 236 -24.75 -9.65 33.87
CA GLU A 236 -25.68 -9.14 34.88
C GLU A 236 -27.16 -9.45 34.54
N PHE A 237 -27.44 -9.85 33.30
CA PHE A 237 -28.80 -10.09 32.83
C PHE A 237 -29.13 -11.59 32.85
N ASN A 238 -30.30 -11.95 33.37
CA ASN A 238 -30.75 -13.34 33.41
C ASN A 238 -31.41 -13.72 32.08
N ALA A 239 -30.60 -14.12 31.10
CA ALA A 239 -31.05 -14.68 29.83
C ALA A 239 -31.44 -16.16 29.98
N ASN A 240 -32.27 -16.70 29.07
CA ASN A 240 -32.60 -18.13 29.11
C ASN A 240 -31.36 -18.99 28.81
N SER A 241 -30.51 -18.49 27.92
CA SER A 241 -29.16 -19.01 27.67
C SER A 241 -28.10 -18.04 28.21
N PRO A 242 -27.60 -18.22 29.45
CA PRO A 242 -26.65 -17.30 30.05
C PRO A 242 -25.30 -17.33 29.32
N LEU A 243 -24.60 -16.20 29.36
CA LEU A 243 -23.21 -16.08 28.88
C LEU A 243 -22.30 -16.97 29.74
N ASP A 244 -21.63 -17.92 29.11
CA ASP A 244 -20.62 -18.74 29.78
C ASP A 244 -19.23 -18.10 29.65
N LEU A 245 -19.02 -17.07 30.46
CA LEU A 245 -17.76 -16.34 30.50
C LEU A 245 -16.59 -17.19 31.04
N ASN A 246 -16.88 -18.18 31.89
CA ASN A 246 -15.86 -19.00 32.54
C ASN A 246 -15.13 -19.89 31.52
N SER A 247 -15.87 -20.56 30.63
CA SER A 247 -15.24 -21.39 29.58
C SER A 247 -14.40 -20.57 28.61
N LEU A 248 -14.86 -19.37 28.25
CA LEU A 248 -14.12 -18.46 27.37
C LEU A 248 -12.83 -17.96 28.03
N GLN A 249 -12.88 -17.58 29.32
CA GLN A 249 -11.71 -17.18 30.08
C GLN A 249 -10.73 -18.33 30.27
N GLN A 250 -11.23 -19.54 30.53
CA GLN A 250 -10.40 -20.74 30.63
C GLN A 250 -9.63 -20.98 29.32
N LEU A 251 -10.33 -21.03 28.17
CA LEU A 251 -9.68 -21.19 26.87
C LEU A 251 -8.61 -20.13 26.65
N ALA A 252 -8.94 -18.85 26.86
CA ALA A 252 -7.98 -17.76 26.67
C ALA A 252 -6.74 -17.88 27.59
N SER A 253 -6.92 -18.35 28.83
CA SER A 253 -5.81 -18.54 29.76
C SER A 253 -4.88 -19.68 29.36
N GLU A 254 -5.42 -20.76 28.77
CA GLU A 254 -4.64 -21.93 28.33
C GLU A 254 -3.76 -21.61 27.12
N VAL A 255 -4.23 -20.79 26.18
CA VAL A 255 -3.55 -20.53 24.90
C VAL A 255 -2.95 -19.13 24.78
N SER A 256 -2.82 -18.41 25.90
CA SER A 256 -2.40 -16.99 25.92
C SER A 256 -3.26 -16.08 25.02
N GLY A 257 -4.54 -16.45 24.83
CA GLY A 257 -5.56 -15.67 24.16
C GLY A 257 -6.07 -14.52 25.01
N ARG A 258 -7.00 -13.74 24.45
CA ARG A 258 -7.63 -12.61 25.18
C ARG A 258 -9.13 -12.64 25.01
N VAL A 259 -9.86 -12.38 26.10
CA VAL A 259 -11.31 -12.23 26.09
C VAL A 259 -11.66 -10.76 26.27
N GLN A 260 -12.53 -10.26 25.40
CA GLN A 260 -13.15 -8.95 25.50
C GLN A 260 -14.66 -9.13 25.61
N LEU A 261 -15.26 -8.58 26.66
CA LEU A 261 -16.71 -8.53 26.79
C LEU A 261 -17.28 -7.41 25.90
N VAL A 262 -18.43 -7.66 25.27
CA VAL A 262 -19.08 -6.68 24.40
C VAL A 262 -19.50 -5.43 25.19
N THR A 263 -19.13 -4.26 24.70
CA THR A 263 -19.51 -2.97 25.32
C THR A 263 -20.59 -2.26 24.50
N ILE A 264 -21.32 -1.34 25.15
CA ILE A 264 -22.36 -0.52 24.50
C ILE A 264 -21.71 0.53 23.56
N ASP A 265 -20.54 1.02 23.91
CA ASP A 265 -19.71 1.91 23.08
C ASP A 265 -18.75 1.11 22.18
N ASN A 266 -17.70 1.73 21.63
CA ASN A 266 -16.73 1.07 20.74
C ASN A 266 -15.40 0.71 21.42
N GLN A 267 -15.32 0.73 22.75
CA GLN A 267 -14.07 0.43 23.47
C GLN A 267 -13.58 -0.99 23.21
N ASP A 268 -14.49 -1.96 23.24
CA ASP A 268 -14.23 -3.36 22.91
C ASP A 268 -13.54 -3.52 21.54
N ILE A 269 -14.08 -2.90 20.50
CA ILE A 269 -13.57 -3.00 19.13
C ILE A 269 -12.24 -2.26 18.97
N ASN A 270 -12.08 -1.10 19.60
CA ASN A 270 -10.81 -0.39 19.60
C ASN A 270 -9.70 -1.22 20.28
N GLN A 271 -10.01 -1.91 21.38
CA GLN A 271 -9.08 -2.81 22.06
C GLN A 271 -8.71 -4.02 21.20
N ILE A 272 -9.70 -4.68 20.59
CA ILE A 272 -9.48 -5.80 19.67
C ILE A 272 -8.59 -5.36 18.50
N ASN A 273 -8.90 -4.24 17.84
CA ASN A 273 -8.09 -3.74 16.74
C ASN A 273 -6.63 -3.48 17.16
N THR A 274 -6.44 -2.88 18.33
CA THR A 274 -5.11 -2.63 18.90
C THR A 274 -4.33 -3.93 19.13
N TRP A 275 -4.99 -5.00 19.61
CA TRP A 275 -4.33 -6.29 19.81
C TRP A 275 -3.95 -6.96 18.49
N VAL A 276 -4.80 -6.87 17.47
CA VAL A 276 -4.47 -7.39 16.12
C VAL A 276 -3.29 -6.62 15.51
N GLU A 277 -3.29 -5.29 15.60
CA GLU A 277 -2.19 -4.45 15.10
C GLU A 277 -0.86 -4.75 15.80
N ARG A 278 -0.87 -4.92 17.13
CA ARG A 278 0.34 -5.30 17.87
C ARG A 278 0.84 -6.69 17.49
N HIS A 279 -0.06 -7.65 17.29
CA HIS A 279 0.33 -9.00 16.88
C HIS A 279 1.00 -8.99 15.50
N MET A 280 0.47 -8.20 14.56
CA MET A 280 1.12 -7.93 13.28
C MET A 280 2.50 -7.32 13.49
N GLN A 281 2.64 -6.28 14.32
CA GLN A 281 3.93 -5.60 14.47
C GLN A 281 5.04 -6.50 15.03
N ILE A 282 4.68 -7.50 15.85
CA ILE A 282 5.62 -8.42 16.47
C ILE A 282 5.98 -9.58 15.51
N ASN A 283 4.99 -10.10 14.77
CA ASN A 283 5.16 -11.33 13.98
C ASN A 283 5.24 -11.10 12.46
N GLY A 284 4.76 -9.97 11.97
CA GLY A 284 4.73 -9.57 10.55
C GLY A 284 5.99 -8.81 10.11
N ASP A 285 7.11 -9.06 10.77
CA ASP A 285 8.36 -8.34 10.60
C ASP A 285 8.86 -8.38 9.13
N THR A 286 8.59 -9.46 8.40
CA THR A 286 8.98 -9.62 7.00
C THR A 286 8.20 -8.75 6.02
N VAL A 287 7.00 -8.29 6.40
CA VAL A 287 6.04 -7.64 5.48
C VAL A 287 6.21 -6.13 5.45
N MET A 288 6.67 -5.52 6.54
CA MET A 288 6.80 -4.06 6.62
C MET A 288 8.01 -3.54 5.83
N PRO A 289 7.81 -2.60 4.88
CA PRO A 289 8.91 -2.03 4.11
C PRO A 289 9.86 -1.21 5.00
N TRP A 290 11.14 -1.22 4.63
CA TRP A 290 12.16 -0.38 5.26
C TRP A 290 11.94 1.09 4.96
N GLN A 291 11.96 1.92 5.99
CA GLN A 291 11.82 3.37 5.85
C GLN A 291 13.18 4.00 5.57
N ASP A 292 13.26 4.82 4.52
CA ASP A 292 14.47 5.59 4.22
C ASP A 292 14.65 6.71 5.25
N MET A 293 15.70 6.61 6.05
CA MET A 293 16.05 7.59 7.10
C MET A 293 17.10 8.62 6.62
N GLY A 294 17.45 8.60 5.33
CA GLY A 294 18.37 9.56 4.70
C GLY A 294 17.90 11.00 4.76
N TYR A 295 16.60 11.26 4.95
CA TYR A 295 16.04 12.61 5.01
C TYR A 295 16.66 13.48 6.13
N ILE A 296 17.12 12.89 7.24
CA ILE A 296 17.76 13.63 8.34
C ILE A 296 19.08 14.28 7.84
N VAL A 297 19.78 13.62 6.92
CA VAL A 297 21.05 14.09 6.35
C VAL A 297 20.82 15.20 5.31
N LEU A 298 19.59 15.43 4.84
CA LEU A 298 19.29 16.55 3.93
C LEU A 298 19.43 17.92 4.61
N PHE A 299 19.13 18.04 5.91
CA PHE A 299 19.28 19.29 6.65
C PHE A 299 20.73 19.81 6.69
N PRO A 300 21.75 19.02 7.08
CA PRO A 300 23.13 19.47 7.05
C PRO A 300 23.61 19.73 5.61
N ILE A 301 23.16 18.95 4.61
CA ILE A 301 23.44 19.23 3.20
C ILE A 301 22.90 20.61 2.81
N ALA A 302 21.66 20.95 3.18
CA ALA A 302 21.07 22.25 2.89
C ALA A 302 21.87 23.40 3.52
N VAL A 303 22.32 23.26 4.76
CA VAL A 303 23.19 24.25 5.43
C VAL A 303 24.53 24.42 4.69
N LEU A 304 25.14 23.33 4.23
CA LEU A 304 26.38 23.39 3.45
C LEU A 304 26.16 24.04 2.07
N LEU A 305 25.01 23.79 1.43
CA LEU A 305 24.65 24.42 0.16
C LEU A 305 24.43 25.93 0.28
N LEU A 306 24.01 26.45 1.45
CA LEU A 306 23.91 27.89 1.67
C LEU A 306 25.25 28.61 1.52
N LEU A 307 26.38 27.95 1.80
CA LEU A 307 27.72 28.52 1.61
C LEU A 307 28.03 28.84 0.13
N TRP A 308 27.28 28.23 -0.80
CA TRP A 308 27.43 28.42 -2.24
C TRP A 308 26.89 29.77 -2.75
N PHE A 309 26.07 30.48 -1.96
CA PHE A 309 25.63 31.85 -2.26
C PHE A 309 26.76 32.89 -2.16
N ARG A 310 27.94 32.50 -1.65
CA ARG A 310 29.09 33.40 -1.52
C ARG A 310 29.73 33.71 -2.88
N LYS A 311 29.87 35.00 -3.21
CA LYS A 311 30.59 35.46 -4.40
C LYS A 311 32.01 34.88 -4.43
N GLY A 312 32.39 34.26 -5.56
CA GLY A 312 33.70 33.60 -5.77
C GLY A 312 33.69 32.07 -5.61
N TRP A 313 32.57 31.45 -5.24
CA TRP A 313 32.41 29.98 -5.10
C TRP A 313 31.74 29.32 -6.32
N LEU A 314 31.74 30.01 -7.47
CA LEU A 314 31.22 29.49 -8.72
C LEU A 314 32.12 28.37 -9.25
N VAL A 315 31.90 27.15 -8.76
CA VAL A 315 32.16 25.96 -9.59
C VAL A 315 31.34 26.17 -10.85
N GLN A 316 31.99 26.08 -12.00
CA GLN A 316 31.36 26.28 -13.31
C GLN A 316 30.20 25.30 -13.46
N TRP A 317 28.98 25.76 -13.16
CA TRP A 317 27.73 24.98 -13.22
C TRP A 317 27.48 24.36 -14.59
N CYS A 318 28.20 24.78 -15.63
CA CYS A 318 28.17 24.16 -16.95
C CYS A 318 28.51 22.66 -16.93
N LEU A 319 29.43 22.20 -16.07
CA LEU A 319 29.76 20.77 -15.97
C LEU A 319 28.66 19.97 -15.28
N VAL A 320 28.05 20.52 -14.23
CA VAL A 320 26.92 19.89 -13.52
C VAL A 320 25.66 19.89 -14.41
N GLY A 321 25.42 20.98 -15.16
CA GLY A 321 24.35 21.06 -16.14
C GLY A 321 24.52 20.05 -17.28
N ALA A 322 25.74 19.87 -17.80
CA ALA A 322 26.01 18.87 -18.85
C ALA A 322 25.77 17.43 -18.38
N VAL A 323 26.09 17.11 -17.12
CA VAL A 323 25.85 15.77 -16.54
C VAL A 323 24.38 15.55 -16.22
N LEU A 324 23.65 16.58 -15.75
CA LEU A 324 22.22 16.48 -15.45
C LEU A 324 21.34 16.44 -16.70
N VAL A 325 21.74 17.06 -17.81
CA VAL A 325 20.96 17.01 -19.07
C VAL A 325 20.92 15.60 -19.66
N GLY A 326 21.93 14.76 -19.38
CA GLY A 326 21.95 13.36 -19.81
C GLY A 326 20.91 12.47 -19.12
N SER A 327 20.41 12.84 -17.94
CA SER A 327 19.46 12.04 -17.14
C SER A 327 18.01 12.53 -17.22
N VAL A 328 17.72 13.58 -17.99
CA VAL A 328 16.36 14.13 -18.18
C VAL A 328 15.65 13.54 -19.42
N MET A 329 16.20 12.49 -20.03
CA MET A 329 15.43 11.74 -21.02
C MET A 329 14.35 10.94 -20.27
N PRO A 330 13.04 11.25 -20.46
CA PRO A 330 11.98 10.44 -19.88
C PRO A 330 12.14 9.02 -20.42
N GLN A 331 12.23 8.04 -19.52
CA GLN A 331 12.10 6.64 -19.92
C GLN A 331 10.73 6.48 -20.59
N GLN A 332 10.73 6.16 -21.88
CA GLN A 332 9.50 5.76 -22.55
C GLN A 332 9.02 4.49 -21.87
N VAL A 333 7.92 4.63 -21.11
CA VAL A 333 7.18 3.48 -20.58
C VAL A 333 6.73 2.67 -21.79
N MET A 334 7.29 1.47 -21.94
CA MET A 334 6.85 0.48 -22.93
C MET A 334 5.54 -0.13 -22.46
N ALA A 335 4.46 0.66 -22.47
CA ALA A 335 3.12 0.11 -22.48
C ALA A 335 2.90 -0.42 -23.91
N GLN A 336 2.87 -1.73 -24.08
CA GLN A 336 2.29 -2.32 -25.28
C GLN A 336 0.77 -2.12 -25.17
N PRO A 337 0.13 -1.27 -25.99
CA PRO A 337 -1.31 -1.33 -26.10
C PRO A 337 -1.62 -2.70 -26.73
N VAL A 338 -2.29 -3.57 -25.97
CA VAL A 338 -2.95 -4.74 -26.54
C VAL A 338 -3.95 -4.19 -27.55
N LYS A 339 -3.61 -4.26 -28.84
CA LYS A 339 -4.51 -3.94 -29.94
C LYS A 339 -5.64 -4.98 -29.93
N SER A 340 -6.75 -4.68 -29.27
CA SER A 340 -8.02 -5.38 -29.44
C SER A 340 -8.99 -4.58 -30.31
N VAL A 341 -8.47 -3.85 -31.30
CA VAL A 341 -9.29 -3.20 -32.33
C VAL A 341 -9.30 -4.11 -33.56
N ALA A 342 -10.52 -4.42 -33.99
CA ALA A 342 -10.86 -5.26 -35.12
C ALA A 342 -10.09 -4.89 -36.40
N GLU A 343 -9.93 -5.91 -37.26
CA GLU A 343 -9.34 -5.89 -38.59
C GLU A 343 -9.65 -4.58 -39.35
N GLU A 344 -8.58 -3.85 -39.70
CA GLU A 344 -8.66 -2.62 -40.48
C GLU A 344 -9.36 -2.91 -41.82
N ALA A 345 -10.58 -2.39 -41.98
CA ALA A 345 -11.24 -2.30 -43.29
C ALA A 345 -10.36 -1.48 -44.25
N PRO A 346 -10.31 -1.83 -45.56
CA PRO A 346 -9.37 -1.24 -46.50
C PRO A 346 -9.53 0.28 -46.58
N LEU A 347 -8.41 0.98 -46.55
CA LEU A 347 -8.31 2.44 -46.65
C LEU A 347 -8.87 2.91 -48.00
N GLU A 348 -10.08 3.47 -48.00
CA GLU A 348 -10.57 4.26 -49.14
C GLU A 348 -9.64 5.48 -49.33
N GLN A 349 -9.25 5.73 -50.57
CA GLN A 349 -8.45 6.90 -50.93
C GLN A 349 -9.27 8.17 -50.72
N VAL A 350 -9.12 8.79 -49.54
CA VAL A 350 -9.78 10.04 -49.18
C VAL A 350 -9.31 11.16 -50.12
N SER A 351 -10.26 11.77 -50.84
CA SER A 351 -10.01 12.87 -51.77
C SER A 351 -9.36 14.06 -51.06
N ASN A 352 -8.53 14.83 -51.76
CA ASN A 352 -7.90 16.03 -51.19
C ASN A 352 -8.94 17.06 -50.72
N TRP A 353 -10.14 17.05 -51.31
CA TRP A 353 -11.27 17.88 -50.88
C TRP A 353 -11.86 17.43 -49.54
N ASP A 354 -11.96 16.12 -49.30
CA ASP A 354 -12.50 15.59 -48.04
C ASP A 354 -11.57 15.90 -46.87
N ARG A 355 -10.25 15.84 -47.10
CA ARG A 355 -9.25 16.26 -46.10
C ARG A 355 -9.35 17.74 -45.78
N ALA A 356 -9.51 18.60 -46.79
CA ALA A 356 -9.67 20.04 -46.60
C ALA A 356 -10.96 20.37 -45.84
N TRP A 357 -12.07 19.69 -46.19
CA TRP A 357 -13.35 19.84 -45.51
C TRP A 357 -13.29 19.37 -44.04
N GLN A 358 -12.63 18.23 -43.77
CA GLN A 358 -12.44 17.74 -42.41
C GLN A 358 -11.58 18.67 -41.56
N SER A 359 -10.47 19.19 -42.12
CA SER A 359 -9.65 20.18 -41.43
C SER A 359 -10.41 21.48 -41.14
N TRP A 360 -11.36 21.86 -41.99
CA TRP A 360 -12.24 22.98 -41.73
C TRP A 360 -13.24 22.68 -40.60
N LEU A 361 -13.87 21.50 -40.59
CA LEU A 361 -14.80 21.09 -39.52
C LEU A 361 -14.11 20.99 -38.16
N ASP A 362 -12.86 20.52 -38.10
CA ASP A 362 -12.08 20.43 -36.86
C ASP A 362 -11.83 21.80 -36.19
N ILE A 363 -11.90 22.90 -36.96
CA ILE A 363 -11.77 24.26 -36.41
C ILE A 363 -13.04 24.69 -35.67
N TRP A 364 -14.22 24.19 -36.08
CA TRP A 364 -15.51 24.66 -35.60
C TRP A 364 -16.24 23.68 -34.67
N PHE A 365 -15.97 22.38 -34.79
CA PHE A 365 -16.65 21.33 -34.02
C PHE A 365 -15.65 20.40 -33.35
N THR A 366 -15.93 20.04 -32.09
CA THR A 366 -15.17 19.00 -31.40
C THR A 366 -15.43 17.64 -32.05
N ARG A 367 -14.51 16.70 -31.85
CA ARG A 367 -14.63 15.34 -32.41
C ARG A 367 -15.92 14.63 -32.00
N ASP A 368 -16.37 14.82 -30.76
CA ASP A 368 -17.64 14.26 -30.29
C ASP A 368 -18.86 14.92 -30.93
N GLN A 369 -18.81 16.23 -31.22
CA GLN A 369 -19.88 16.93 -31.94
C GLN A 369 -19.95 16.49 -33.41
N GLN A 370 -18.81 16.23 -34.05
CA GLN A 370 -18.77 15.62 -35.39
C GLN A 370 -19.33 14.20 -35.36
N GLY A 371 -19.01 13.42 -34.32
CA GLY A 371 -19.59 12.09 -34.09
C GLY A 371 -21.11 12.16 -33.97
N GLN A 372 -21.64 13.11 -33.19
CA GLN A 372 -23.08 13.30 -33.03
C GLN A 372 -23.76 13.71 -34.34
N TYR A 373 -23.16 14.63 -35.10
CA TYR A 373 -23.69 15.03 -36.40
C TYR A 373 -23.79 13.86 -37.39
N LEU A 374 -22.80 12.96 -37.40
CA LEU A 374 -22.82 11.76 -38.23
C LEU A 374 -23.83 10.72 -37.72
N PHE A 375 -23.99 10.63 -36.39
CA PHE A 375 -25.00 9.78 -35.76
C PHE A 375 -26.42 10.23 -36.14
N ASP A 376 -26.69 11.53 -36.09
CA ASP A 376 -27.99 12.11 -36.46
C ASP A 376 -28.30 11.90 -37.96
N ASN A 377 -27.26 11.81 -38.79
CA ASN A 377 -27.34 11.47 -40.22
C ASN A 377 -27.33 9.96 -40.52
N GLN A 378 -27.51 9.11 -39.49
CA GLN A 378 -27.59 7.64 -39.58
C GLN A 378 -26.30 6.95 -40.08
N GLN A 379 -25.14 7.62 -39.98
CA GLN A 379 -23.83 7.08 -40.37
C GLN A 379 -23.07 6.56 -39.14
N TYR A 380 -23.60 5.49 -38.53
CA TYR A 380 -23.15 4.99 -37.22
C TYR A 380 -21.68 4.53 -37.19
N LEU A 381 -21.21 3.87 -38.26
CA LEU A 381 -19.82 3.38 -38.34
C LEU A 381 -18.80 4.51 -38.47
N GLU A 382 -19.16 5.60 -39.14
CA GLU A 382 -18.29 6.78 -39.24
C GLU A 382 -18.34 7.63 -37.98
N ALA A 383 -19.52 7.74 -37.35
CA ALA A 383 -19.71 8.38 -36.06
C ALA A 383 -18.82 7.73 -34.98
N ALA A 384 -18.80 6.40 -34.92
CA ALA A 384 -17.99 5.67 -33.95
C ALA A 384 -16.48 5.93 -34.06
N LYS A 385 -15.96 6.20 -35.27
CA LYS A 385 -14.56 6.56 -35.50
C LYS A 385 -14.21 7.97 -34.99
N ARG A 386 -15.22 8.82 -34.80
CA ARG A 386 -15.06 10.23 -34.43
C ARG A 386 -15.18 10.47 -32.93
N TYR A 387 -15.95 9.66 -32.19
CA TYR A 387 -16.04 9.81 -30.73
C TYR A 387 -14.69 9.55 -30.04
N GLN A 388 -14.36 10.39 -29.08
CA GLN A 388 -13.15 10.27 -28.27
C GLN A 388 -13.38 9.38 -27.04
N ASP A 389 -14.63 9.24 -26.60
CA ASP A 389 -15.04 8.32 -25.53
C ASP A 389 -15.14 6.87 -26.05
N LEU A 390 -14.36 5.98 -25.43
CA LEU A 390 -14.29 4.56 -25.73
C LEU A 390 -15.63 3.85 -25.50
N CYS A 391 -16.40 4.27 -24.51
CA CYS A 391 -17.69 3.64 -24.21
C CYS A 391 -18.70 3.88 -25.34
N THR A 392 -18.81 5.12 -25.81
CA THR A 392 -19.74 5.51 -26.89
C THR A 392 -19.33 4.89 -28.23
N ALA A 393 -18.02 4.87 -28.52
CA ALA A 393 -17.50 4.26 -29.75
C ALA A 393 -17.76 2.74 -29.82
N VAL A 394 -17.62 2.02 -28.70
CA VAL A 394 -17.89 0.58 -28.62
C VAL A 394 -19.39 0.27 -28.73
N LEU A 395 -20.25 1.12 -28.16
CA LEU A 395 -21.71 0.95 -28.22
C LEU A 395 -22.24 1.14 -29.65
N LEU A 396 -21.65 2.05 -30.42
CA LEU A 396 -22.04 2.34 -31.80
C LEU A 396 -21.53 1.30 -32.82
N THR A 397 -20.37 0.70 -32.58
CA THR A 397 -19.81 -0.36 -33.44
C THR A 397 -20.51 -1.71 -33.30
N THR A 398 -21.28 -1.91 -32.22
CA THR A 398 -22.01 -3.14 -31.94
C THR A 398 -23.47 -3.11 -32.40
N MET A 399 -23.94 -1.99 -32.97
CA MET A 399 -25.31 -1.88 -33.50
C MET A 399 -25.43 -2.52 -34.89
N PRO A 400 -26.37 -3.47 -35.10
CA PRO A 400 -26.61 -4.07 -36.42
C PRO A 400 -27.28 -3.08 -37.38
N GLU A 401 -26.89 -3.10 -38.66
CA GLU A 401 -27.29 -2.15 -39.74
C GLU A 401 -28.80 -1.97 -39.99
N ASN A 402 -29.70 -2.67 -39.29
CA ASN A 402 -31.14 -2.70 -39.61
C ASN A 402 -32.08 -2.27 -38.46
N THR A 403 -31.62 -1.48 -37.50
CA THR A 403 -32.50 -0.91 -36.46
C THR A 403 -32.95 0.52 -36.78
N SER A 404 -33.52 0.75 -37.96
CA SER A 404 -34.08 2.06 -38.35
C SER A 404 -35.41 2.43 -37.68
N SER A 405 -35.86 1.75 -36.60
CA SER A 405 -37.19 2.05 -36.02
C SER A 405 -37.35 1.94 -34.49
N LEU A 406 -36.28 1.75 -33.70
CA LEU A 406 -36.44 1.46 -32.26
C LEU A 406 -35.89 2.52 -31.28
N MET A 407 -35.38 3.65 -31.76
CA MET A 407 -34.87 4.74 -30.90
C MET A 407 -35.51 6.09 -31.27
N LEU A 408 -36.84 6.15 -31.30
CA LEU A 408 -37.60 7.41 -31.31
C LEU A 408 -38.57 7.53 -30.13
N SER A 409 -38.39 6.73 -29.07
CA SER A 409 -39.24 6.79 -27.88
C SER A 409 -38.53 6.38 -26.59
N LEU A 410 -37.37 6.99 -26.32
CA LEU A 410 -36.74 7.17 -25.02
C LEU A 410 -35.91 8.45 -25.10
#